data_AF-A0A1V3JPH2-F1
#
_entry.id   AF-A0A1V3JPH2-F1
#
_cell.length_a   1.000
_cell.length_b   1.000
_cell.length_c   1.000
_cell.angle_alpha   90.00
_cell.angle_beta   90.00
_cell.angle_gamma   90.00
#
_symmetry.space_group_name_H-M   'P 1'
#
loop_
_entity.id
_entity.type
_entity.pdbx_description
1 polymer ?
#
loop_
_entity_poly.entity_id
_entity_poly.type
_entity_poly.pdbx_seq_one_letter_code
_entity_poly.pdbx_strand_id
1 'polypeptide(L)' 'MLINKKWERCVLTPFAVLSMSGFMSFVMMWIMKGFFDGFIETWLHNWATAFLVALPSAFVIPKYAVKLAVKIFKIKFVDK' A
#
# COMPACT_ATOMS: atom_id res chain seq x y z
N MET A 1 0.04 -25.63 -6.11
CA MET A 1 -0.14 -24.37 -6.86
C MET A 1 1.26 -23.82 -7.14
N LEU A 2 1.77 -23.97 -8.37
CA LEU A 2 3.15 -23.62 -8.72
C LEU A 2 3.20 -22.20 -9.25
N ILE A 3 3.17 -21.21 -8.36
CA ILE A 3 3.51 -19.83 -8.71
C ILE A 3 5.03 -19.69 -8.64
N ASN A 4 5.61 -19.07 -9.66
CA ASN A 4 7.05 -18.81 -9.72
C ASN A 4 7.46 -17.87 -8.56
N LYS A 5 8.40 -18.32 -7.71
CA LYS A 5 8.86 -17.66 -6.47
C LYS A 5 9.27 -16.19 -6.63
N LYS A 6 9.65 -15.78 -7.86
CA LYS A 6 9.99 -14.40 -8.23
C LYS A 6 8.78 -13.45 -8.24
N TRP A 7 7.59 -13.97 -8.57
CA TRP A 7 6.34 -13.23 -8.60
C TRP A 7 5.56 -13.34 -7.28
N GLU A 8 5.80 -14.41 -6.50
CA GLU A 8 5.18 -14.54 -5.18
C GLU A 8 5.46 -13.33 -4.29
N ARG A 9 6.73 -12.91 -4.12
CA ARG A 9 7.03 -11.71 -3.31
C ARG A 9 6.46 -10.42 -3.90
N CYS A 10 6.40 -10.30 -5.22
CA CYS A 10 5.94 -9.07 -5.87
C CYS A 10 4.43 -8.87 -5.72
N VAL A 11 3.66 -9.96 -5.65
CA VAL A 11 2.19 -9.90 -5.58
C VAL A 11 1.67 -10.21 -4.17
N LEU A 12 2.24 -11.18 -3.44
CA LEU A 12 1.80 -11.53 -2.08
C LEU A 12 2.16 -10.46 -1.06
N THR A 13 3.30 -9.79 -1.16
CA THR A 13 3.69 -8.77 -0.17
C THR A 13 2.74 -7.57 -0.17
N PRO A 14 2.40 -6.94 -1.32
CA PRO A 14 1.35 -5.93 -1.33
C PRO A 14 -0.01 -6.52 -0.90
N PHE A 15 -0.41 -7.69 -1.39
CA PHE A 15 -1.69 -8.32 -1.02
C PHE A 15 -1.83 -8.59 0.49
N ALA A 16 -0.76 -9.01 1.15
CA ALA A 16 -0.74 -9.28 2.59
C ALA A 16 -0.78 -7.99 3.43
N VAL A 17 -0.04 -6.95 3.03
CA VAL A 17 -0.06 -5.65 3.71
C VAL A 17 -1.41 -4.93 3.49
N LEU A 18 -2.06 -5.18 2.35
CA LEU A 18 -3.38 -4.66 2.00
C LEU A 18 -4.50 -5.25 2.84
N SER A 19 -4.50 -6.56 3.05
CA SER A 19 -5.56 -7.18 3.86
C SER A 19 -5.47 -6.72 5.32
N MET A 20 -4.25 -6.58 5.85
CA MET A 20 -3.99 -6.08 7.20
C MET A 20 -4.40 -4.59 7.38
N SER A 21 -4.13 -3.74 6.39
CA SER A 21 -4.48 -2.30 6.47
C SER A 21 -5.96 -2.00 6.19
N GLY A 22 -6.61 -2.79 5.32
CA GLY A 22 -8.03 -2.64 5.03
C GLY A 22 -8.90 -2.85 6.26
N PHE A 23 -8.58 -3.86 7.06
CA PHE A 23 -9.35 -4.16 8.27
C PHE A 23 -9.27 -3.03 9.32
N MET A 24 -8.09 -2.42 9.51
CA MET A 24 -7.96 -1.26 10.39
C MET A 24 -8.74 -0.04 9.87
N SER A 25 -8.72 0.21 8.56
CA SER A 25 -9.50 1.29 7.96
C SER A 25 -11.02 1.06 8.09
N PHE A 26 -11.46 -0.19 8.08
CA PHE A 26 -12.86 -0.57 8.30
C PHE A 26 -13.30 -0.27 9.72
N VAL A 27 -12.52 -0.75 10.70
CA VAL A 27 -12.80 -0.54 12.12
C VAL A 27 -12.77 0.96 12.47
N MET A 28 -11.83 1.72 11.90
CA MET A 28 -11.76 3.16 12.17
C MET A 28 -12.93 3.93 11.57
N MET A 29 -13.37 3.57 10.36
CA MET A 29 -14.56 4.18 9.73
C MET A 29 -15.82 3.84 10.53
N TRP A 30 -15.93 2.60 11.04
CA TRP A 30 -17.03 2.17 11.91
C TRP A 30 -17.06 3.03 13.18
N ILE A 31 -15.93 3.18 13.86
CA ILE A 31 -15.85 3.95 15.12
C ILE A 31 -16.19 5.43 14.89
N MET A 32 -15.74 6.04 13.79
CA MET A 32 -15.96 7.48 13.55
C MET A 32 -17.37 7.84 13.04
N LYS A 33 -17.98 7.02 12.18
CA LYS A 33 -19.27 7.36 11.53
C LYS A 33 -20.45 6.48 11.96
N GLY A 34 -20.20 5.38 12.68
CA GLY A 34 -21.20 4.36 12.92
C GLY A 34 -21.55 3.55 11.67
N PHE A 35 -22.47 2.59 11.82
CA PHE A 35 -23.01 1.82 10.71
C PHE A 35 -24.15 2.61 10.05
N PHE A 36 -23.94 3.07 8.82
CA PHE A 36 -24.94 3.75 8.00
C PHE A 36 -25.24 2.95 6.74
N ASP A 37 -26.37 3.24 6.09
CA ASP A 37 -26.76 2.52 4.86
C ASP A 37 -25.75 2.81 3.73
N GLY A 38 -25.17 1.77 3.16
CA GLY A 38 -24.05 1.90 2.19
C GLY A 38 -22.66 2.08 2.81
N PHE A 39 -22.48 1.84 4.13
CA PHE A 39 -21.18 1.87 4.80
C PHE A 39 -20.16 0.93 4.15
N ILE A 40 -20.54 -0.33 3.91
CA ILE A 40 -19.67 -1.34 3.31
C ILE A 40 -19.30 -0.95 1.89
N GLU A 41 -20.27 -0.46 1.10
CA GLU A 41 -20.05 -0.02 -0.28
C GLU A 41 -19.07 1.15 -0.35
N THR A 42 -19.30 2.17 0.49
CA THR A 42 -18.42 3.34 0.59
C THR A 42 -17.03 2.95 1.05
N TRP A 43 -16.93 2.04 2.01
CA TRP A 43 -15.65 1.54 2.50
C TRP A 43 -14.90 0.77 1.42
N LEU A 44 -15.54 -0.19 0.74
CA LEU A 44 -14.93 -0.97 -0.33
C LEU A 44 -14.47 -0.09 -1.49
N HIS A 45 -15.29 0.89 -1.88
CA HIS A 45 -14.97 1.81 -2.95
C HIS A 45 -13.78 2.71 -2.57
N ASN A 46 -13.77 3.28 -1.37
CA ASN A 46 -12.65 4.10 -0.90
C ASN A 46 -11.37 3.28 -0.73
N TRP A 47 -11.47 2.07 -0.20
CA TRP A 47 -10.34 1.17 -0.01
C TRP A 47 -9.73 0.73 -1.35
N ALA A 48 -10.56 0.34 -2.31
CA ALA A 48 -10.11 -0.02 -3.66
C ALA A 48 -9.48 1.17 -4.39
N THR A 49 -10.05 2.37 -4.25
CA THR A 49 -9.52 3.60 -4.85
C THR A 49 -8.17 3.97 -4.25
N ALA A 50 -8.05 3.96 -2.92
CA ALA A 50 -6.78 4.19 -2.23
C ALA A 50 -5.72 3.17 -2.67
N PHE A 51 -6.12 1.91 -2.87
CA PHE A 51 -5.21 0.87 -3.35
C PHE A 51 -4.70 1.13 -4.78
N LEU A 52 -5.60 1.49 -5.70
CA LEU A 52 -5.24 1.84 -7.07
C LEU A 52 -4.26 3.02 -7.15
N VAL A 53 -4.29 3.91 -6.17
CA VAL A 53 -3.34 5.04 -6.06
C VAL A 53 -2.05 4.65 -5.30
N ALA A 54 -2.16 3.79 -4.29
CA ALA A 54 -1.02 3.34 -3.48
C ALA A 54 -0.03 2.49 -4.27
N LEU A 55 -0.50 1.60 -5.15
CA LEU A 55 0.37 0.79 -6.00
C LEU A 55 1.32 1.63 -6.87
N PRO A 56 0.83 2.53 -7.75
CA PRO A 56 1.71 3.33 -8.60
C PRO A 56 2.61 4.24 -7.75
N SER A 57 2.09 4.83 -6.67
CA SER A 57 2.91 5.67 -5.79
C SER A 57 4.04 4.90 -5.11
N ALA A 58 3.83 3.64 -4.70
CA ALA A 58 4.88 2.79 -4.14
C ALA A 58 6.01 2.47 -5.13
N PHE A 59 5.76 2.44 -6.44
CA PHE A 59 6.81 2.27 -7.45
C PHE A 59 7.53 3.58 -7.80
N VAL A 60 6.82 4.70 -7.72
CA VAL A 60 7.29 6.03 -8.12
C VAL A 60 8.08 6.68 -6.98
N ILE A 61 7.52 6.75 -5.77
CA ILE A 61 8.07 7.48 -4.63
C ILE A 61 9.50 7.04 -4.25
N PRO A 62 9.85 5.74 -4.14
CA PRO A 62 11.20 5.34 -3.76
C PRO A 62 12.26 5.82 -4.75
N LYS A 63 11.94 5.86 -6.06
CA LYS A 63 12.87 6.35 -7.08
C LYS A 63 13.19 7.83 -6.90
N TYR A 64 12.22 8.64 -6.48
CA TYR A 64 12.42 10.06 -6.19
C TYR A 64 13.02 10.29 -4.81
N ALA A 65 12.56 9.55 -3.81
CA ALA A 65 13.06 9.62 -2.44
C ALA A 65 14.55 9.25 -2.36
N VAL A 66 14.98 8.20 -3.07
CA VAL A 66 16.41 7.82 -3.16
C VAL A 66 17.22 8.90 -3.86
N LYS A 67 16.73 9.46 -4.98
CA LYS A 67 17.41 10.58 -5.67
C LYS A 67 17.56 11.81 -4.77
N LEU A 68 16.53 12.15 -4.01
CA LEU A 68 16.56 13.27 -3.07
C LEU A 68 17.49 12.98 -1.88
N ALA A 69 17.42 11.78 -1.31
CA ALA A 69 18.28 11.37 -0.19
C ALA A 69 19.77 11.38 -0.58
N VAL A 70 20.12 10.87 -1.77
CA VAL A 70 21.50 10.93 -2.27
C VAL A 70 21.95 12.38 -2.49
N LYS A 71 21.07 13.26 -2.99
CA LYS A 71 21.40 14.67 -3.23
C LYS A 71 21.57 15.46 -1.93
N ILE A 72 20.73 15.20 -0.92
CA ILE A 72 20.73 15.93 0.35
C ILE A 72 21.83 15.40 1.28
N PHE A 73 21.96 14.08 1.40
CA PHE A 73 22.86 13.47 2.38
C PHE A 73 24.20 13.00 1.80
N LYS A 74 24.45 13.12 0.48
CA LYS A 74 25.63 12.54 -0.20
C LYS A 74 25.90 11.07 0.18
N ILE A 75 24.85 10.31 0.46
CA ILE A 75 24.98 8.91 0.88
C ILE A 75 25.43 8.08 -0.33
N LYS A 76 26.65 7.52 -0.26
CA LYS A 76 27.05 6.38 -1.11
C LYS A 76 26.34 5.15 -0.57
N PHE A 77 25.31 4.69 -1.26
CA PHE A 77 24.80 3.34 -1.03
C PHE A 77 25.91 2.35 -1.45
N VAL A 78 26.49 1.66 -0.47
CA VAL A 78 27.33 0.49 -0.71
C VAL A 78 26.37 -0.65 -1.01
N ASP A 79 26.25 -0.99 -2.29
CA ASP A 79 25.55 -2.19 -2.74
C ASP A 79 26.23 -3.43 -2.10
N LYS A 80 25.43 -4.26 -1.43
CA LYS A 80 25.86 -5.54 -0.84
C LYS A 80 25.13 -6.69 -1.53
#